data_AF-A0A6C0F1D6-F1
#
_entry.id   AF-A0A6C0F1D6-F1
#
_cell.length_a   1.000
_cell.length_b   1.000
_cell.length_c   1.000
_cell.angle_alpha   90.00
_cell.angle_beta   90.00
_cell.angle_gamma   90.00
#
_symmetry.space_group_name_H-M   'P 1'
#
loop_
_entity.id
_entity.type
_entity.pdbx_description
1 polymer ?
#
loop_
_entity_poly.entity_id
_entity_poly.type
_entity_poly.pdbx_seq_one_letter_code
_entity_poly.pdbx_strand_id
1 'polypeptide(L)'
;MYTPAFVEYLGTCLLIGAIAFTSSPLFVVAAFGLASGLGGKISGGHFNPAVTVWALVNGKIGKTKALSYIVAQVAAALTIWVTGSMIKV
;
A
#
# COMPACT_ATOMS: atom_id res chain seq x y z
N MET A 1 8.07 15.25 -8.71
CA MET A 1 6.83 14.63 -9.24
C MET A 1 6.79 13.19 -8.74
N TYR A 2 5.91 12.85 -7.79
CA TYR A 2 5.88 11.49 -7.22
C TYR A 2 5.32 10.50 -8.24
N THR A 3 5.97 9.35 -8.40
CA THR A 3 5.45 8.31 -9.29
C THR A 3 4.29 7.58 -8.62
N PRO A 4 3.27 7.13 -9.37
CA PRO A 4 2.14 6.39 -8.80
C PRO A 4 2.56 5.14 -8.01
N ALA A 5 3.59 4.42 -8.47
CA ALA A 5 4.13 3.24 -7.77
C ALA A 5 4.81 3.61 -6.43
N PHE A 6 5.47 4.76 -6.33
CA PHE A 6 6.05 5.21 -5.07
C PHE A 6 4.98 5.58 -4.04
N VAL A 7 3.86 6.15 -4.49
CA VAL A 7 2.70 6.41 -3.62
C VAL A 7 2.09 5.11 -3.11
N GLU A 8 1.96 4.09 -3.98
CA GLU A 8 1.51 2.76 -3.59
C GLU A 8 2.41 2.12 -2.53
N TYR A 9 3.75 2.23 -2.70
CA TYR A 9 4.71 1.77 -1.71
C TYR A 9 4.50 2.46 -0.34
N LEU A 10 4.47 3.79 -0.29
CA LEU A 10 4.33 4.53 0.97
C LEU A 10 2.97 4.28 1.66
N GLY A 11 1.89 4.22 0.88
CA GLY A 11 0.56 3.94 1.44
C GLY A 11 0.44 2.52 1.97
N THR A 12 1.04 1.53 1.29
CA THR A 12 1.09 0.15 1.80
C THR A 12 2.00 0.04 3.03
N CYS A 13 3.12 0.76 3.11
CA CYS A 13 3.92 0.82 4.33
C CYS A 13 3.11 1.34 5.52
N LEU A 14 2.31 2.40 5.33
CA LEU A 14 1.45 2.93 6.38
C LEU A 14 0.38 1.92 6.81
N LEU A 15 -0.27 1.26 5.85
CA LEU A 15 -1.28 0.23 6.11
C LEU A 15 -0.70 -0.97 6.86
N ILE A 16 0.35 -1.60 6.34
CA ILE A 16 0.96 -2.80 6.92
C ILE A 16 1.64 -2.45 8.26
N GLY A 17 2.24 -1.25 8.38
CA GLY A 17 2.79 -0.76 9.65
C GLY A 17 1.72 -0.62 10.72
N ALA A 18 0.54 -0.08 10.39
CA ALA A 18 -0.58 -0.01 11.32
C ALA A 18 -1.04 -1.41 11.77
N ILE A 19 -1.08 -2.38 10.86
CA ILE A 19 -1.40 -3.79 11.18
C ILE A 19 -0.34 -4.38 12.11
N ALA A 20 0.95 -4.21 11.78
CA ALA A 20 2.05 -4.85 12.48
C ALA A 20 2.29 -4.29 13.90
N PHE A 21 2.06 -2.99 14.11
CA PHE A 21 2.57 -2.31 15.32
C PHE A 21 1.48 -1.76 16.26
N THR A 22 0.20 -1.83 15.89
CA THR A 22 -0.85 -1.21 16.73
C THR A 22 -1.90 -2.16 17.28
N SER A 23 -2.09 -3.33 16.66
CA SER A 23 -3.13 -4.32 17.01
C SER A 23 -4.57 -3.77 17.14
N SER A 24 -4.82 -2.54 16.67
CA SER A 24 -6.10 -1.85 16.79
C SER A 24 -6.76 -1.71 15.41
N PRO A 25 -7.96 -2.28 15.21
CA PRO A 25 -8.69 -2.13 13.96
C PRO A 25 -8.92 -0.67 13.55
N LEU A 26 -9.11 0.21 14.53
CA LEU A 26 -9.32 1.64 14.29
C LEU A 26 -8.12 2.29 13.58
N PHE A 27 -6.90 1.95 14.02
CA PHE A 27 -5.69 2.51 13.41
C PHE A 27 -5.41 1.95 12.02
N VAL A 28 -5.74 0.69 11.77
CA VAL A 28 -5.64 0.10 10.42
C VAL A 28 -6.59 0.82 9.44
N VAL A 29 -7.84 1.07 9.85
CA VAL A 29 -8.81 1.80 9.03
C VAL A 29 -8.37 3.26 8.83
N ALA A 30 -7.89 3.93 9.88
CA ALA A 30 -7.38 5.29 9.78
C ALA A 30 -6.17 5.39 8.84
N ALA A 31 -5.22 4.46 8.93
CA ALA A 31 -4.06 4.37 8.05
C ALA A 31 -4.47 4.23 6.58
N PHE A 32 -5.40 3.32 6.27
CA PHE A 32 -5.92 3.16 4.91
C PHE A 32 -6.65 4.40 4.40
N GLY A 33 -7.48 5.01 5.25
CA GLY A 33 -8.21 6.24 4.93
C GLY A 33 -7.27 7.42 4.64
N LEU A 34 -6.24 7.61 5.47
CA LEU A 34 -5.22 8.64 5.28
C LEU A 34 -4.41 8.42 4.00
N ALA A 35 -3.92 7.20 3.77
CA ALA A 35 -3.20 6.86 2.54
C ALA A 35 -4.05 7.14 1.29
N SER A 36 -5.34 6.78 1.34
CA SER A 36 -6.29 7.02 0.24
C SER A 36 -6.59 8.50 0.03
N GLY A 37 -6.78 9.27 1.11
CA GLY A 37 -7.04 10.71 1.04
C GLY A 37 -5.86 11.49 0.45
N LEU A 38 -4.63 11.12 0.81
CA LEU A 38 -3.41 11.79 0.35
C LEU A 38 -2.94 11.30 -1.02
N GLY A 39 -2.96 9.98 -1.24
CA GLY A 39 -2.36 9.33 -2.40
C GLY A 39 -3.33 8.94 -3.51
N GLY A 40 -4.64 8.95 -3.23
CA GLY A 40 -5.67 8.44 -4.16
C GLY A 40 -5.71 9.18 -5.50
N LYS A 41 -5.57 10.50 -5.50
CA LYS A 41 -5.54 11.29 -6.76
C LYS A 41 -4.30 11.04 -7.62
N ILE A 42 -3.22 10.48 -7.03
CA ILE A 42 -1.94 10.26 -7.72
C ILE A 42 -1.85 8.82 -8.23
N SER A 43 -2.26 7.85 -7.40
CA SER A 43 -2.11 6.42 -7.69
C SER A 43 -3.42 5.69 -7.96
N GLY A 44 -4.56 6.21 -7.53
CA GLY A 44 -5.80 5.43 -7.42
C GLY A 44 -5.95 4.72 -6.07
N GLY A 45 -4.90 4.75 -5.22
CA GLY A 45 -4.98 4.35 -3.82
C GLY A 45 -5.33 2.89 -3.60
N HIS A 46 -4.71 1.98 -4.34
CA HIS A 46 -5.01 0.55 -4.19
C HIS A 46 -4.43 0.00 -2.89
N PHE A 47 -3.17 0.33 -2.61
CA PHE A 47 -2.35 -0.06 -1.46
C PHE A 47 -2.39 -1.55 -1.11
N ASN A 48 -2.82 -2.39 -2.05
CA ASN A 48 -3.12 -3.80 -1.88
C ASN A 48 -3.06 -4.51 -3.25
N PRO A 49 -2.30 -5.62 -3.37
CA PRO A 49 -2.21 -6.39 -4.61
C PRO A 49 -3.57 -6.94 -5.08
N ALA A 50 -4.43 -7.40 -4.18
CA ALA A 50 -5.75 -7.90 -4.53
C ALA A 50 -6.66 -6.80 -5.11
N VAL A 51 -6.60 -5.59 -4.55
CA VAL A 51 -7.31 -4.42 -5.09
C VAL A 51 -6.76 -4.05 -6.47
N THR A 52 -5.43 -4.13 -6.65
CA THR A 52 -4.80 -3.88 -7.95
C THR A 52 -5.20 -4.92 -9.00
N VAL A 53 -5.24 -6.19 -8.63
CA VAL A 53 -5.72 -7.27 -9.51
C VAL A 53 -7.19 -7.06 -9.86
N TRP A 54 -8.03 -6.73 -8.88
CA TRP A 54 -9.44 -6.39 -9.13
C TRP A 54 -9.57 -5.20 -10.11
N ALA A 55 -8.77 -4.15 -9.94
CA ALA A 55 -8.78 -3.02 -10.85
C ALA A 55 -8.32 -3.43 -12.26
N LEU A 56 -7.32 -4.31 -12.35
CA LEU A 56 -6.79 -4.81 -13.62
C LEU A 56 -7.82 -5.62 -14.40
N VAL A 57 -8.50 -6.58 -13.75
CA VAL A 57 -9.52 -7.41 -14.40
C VAL A 57 -10.75 -6.60 -14.82
N ASN A 58 -11.02 -5.48 -14.13
CA ASN A 58 -12.08 -4.53 -14.51
C ASN A 58 -11.64 -3.47 -15.53
N GLY A 59 -10.41 -3.54 -16.05
CA GLY A 59 -9.91 -2.57 -17.03
C GLY A 59 -9.67 -1.16 -16.48
N LYS A 60 -9.60 -0.99 -15.16
CA LYS A 60 -9.38 0.31 -14.49
C LYS A 60 -7.91 0.73 -14.43
N ILE A 61 -6.99 -0.20 -14.71
CA ILE A 61 -5.54 0.03 -14.72
C ILE A 61 -4.89 -0.80 -15.83
N GLY A 62 -3.86 -0.25 -16.48
CA GLY A 62 -3.09 -0.98 -17.50
C GLY A 62 -2.16 -2.03 -16.88
N LYS A 63 -1.89 -3.12 -17.61
CA LYS A 63 -1.08 -4.28 -17.15
C LYS A 63 0.28 -3.88 -16.56
N THR A 64 1.05 -3.04 -17.26
CA THR A 64 2.37 -2.60 -16.81
C THR A 64 2.30 -1.79 -15.51
N LYS A 65 1.28 -0.94 -15.38
CA LYS A 65 1.06 -0.13 -14.17
C LYS A 65 0.58 -1.00 -13.00
N ALA A 66 -0.27 -1.99 -13.26
CA ALA A 66 -0.69 -2.95 -12.25
C ALA A 66 0.50 -3.77 -11.72
N LEU A 67 1.39 -4.23 -12.60
CA LEU A 67 2.59 -4.94 -12.19
C LEU A 67 3.50 -4.07 -11.30
N SER A 68 3.73 -2.80 -11.68
CA SER A 68 4.55 -1.90 -10.86
C SER A 68 3.94 -1.59 -9.49
N TYR A 69 2.60 -1.55 -9.40
CA TYR A 69 1.88 -1.40 -8.15
C TYR A 69 2.07 -2.61 -7.25
N ILE A 70 1.87 -3.81 -7.78
CA ILE A 70 2.03 -5.06 -7.03
C ILE A 70 3.46 -5.18 -6.50
N VAL A 71 4.47 -4.88 -7.33
CA VAL A 71 5.88 -4.87 -6.89
C VAL A 71 6.09 -3.86 -5.76
N ALA A 72 5.56 -2.64 -5.89
CA ALA A 72 5.66 -1.62 -4.84
C ALA A 72 4.98 -2.04 -3.54
N GLN A 73 3.79 -2.62 -3.61
CA GLN A 73 3.01 -3.07 -2.45
C GLN A 73 3.69 -4.25 -1.74
N VAL A 74 4.24 -5.20 -2.50
CA VAL A 74 5.01 -6.33 -1.94
C VAL A 74 6.32 -5.83 -1.31
N ALA A 75 7.02 -4.91 -1.96
CA ALA A 75 8.23 -4.29 -1.38
C ALA A 75 7.91 -3.57 -0.07
N ALA A 76 6.78 -2.87 0.03
CA ALA A 76 6.34 -2.23 1.26
C ALA A 76 6.10 -3.24 2.40
N ALA A 77 5.46 -4.38 2.11
CA ALA A 77 5.28 -5.44 3.10
C ALA A 77 6.64 -5.98 3.61
N LEU A 78 7.60 -6.19 2.71
CA LEU A 78 8.96 -6.61 3.08
C LEU A 78 9.68 -5.56 3.92
N THR A 79 9.55 -4.27 3.60
CA THR A 79 10.11 -3.17 4.40
C THR A 79 9.57 -3.18 5.82
N ILE A 80 8.25 -3.35 6.01
CA ILE A 80 7.67 -3.40 7.34
C ILE A 80 8.11 -4.65 8.10
N TRP A 81 8.22 -5.80 7.45
CA TRP A 81 8.77 -7.00 8.07
C TRP A 81 10.21 -6.79 8.56
N VAL A 82 11.10 -6.24 7.73
CA VAL A 82 12.48 -5.92 8.13
C VAL A 82 12.47 -4.94 9.31
N THR A 83 11.66 -3.89 9.24
CA THR A 83 11.56 -2.89 10.31
C THR A 83 11.12 -3.52 11.63
N GLY A 84 10.10 -4.38 11.61
CA GLY A 84 9.65 -5.13 12.78
C GLY A 84 10.68 -6.13 13.31
N SER A 85 11.58 -6.64 12.46
CA SER A 85 12.68 -7.52 12.91
C SER A 85 13.80 -6.77 13.64
N MET A 86 13.97 -5.46 13.37
CA MET A 86 14.98 -4.61 13.99
C MET A 86 14.50 -4.03 15.32
N ILE A 87 13.21 -3.74 15.43
CA ILE A 87 12.58 -3.25 16.64
C ILE A 87 12.12 -4.49 17.40
N LYS A 88 12.76 -4.83 18.52
CA LYS A 88 12.26 -5.89 19.41
C LYS A 88 10.93 -5.42 20.03
N VAL A 89 9.83 -5.64 19.32
CA VAL A 89 8.46 -5.46 19.82
C VAL A 89 8.04 -6.74 20.52
#